data_AF-A6HKR2-F1
#
_entry.id   AF-A6HKR2-F1
#
_cell.length_a   1.000
_cell.length_b   1.000
_cell.length_c   1.000
_cell.angle_alpha   90.00
_cell.angle_beta   90.00
_cell.angle_gamma   90.00
#
_symmetry.space_group_name_H-M   'P 1'
#
loop_
_entity.id
_entity.type
_entity.pdbx_description
1 polymer ?
#
loop_
_entity_poly.entity_id
_entity_poly.type
_entity_poly.pdbx_seq_one_letter_code
_entity_poly.pdbx_strand_id
1 'polypeptide(L)'
;MEASGAQLEDILPVLSSFGHAKTILNANASRFGQETHLCLQQGVIVGASMSHYLLETSRVVFQAQAERSFHVFYELLAGLDPTEREQLSLQGPEAYYYLNQGGACRLQGKEDAQDFKELVKALRVLGLCTEELTAVWAVLATILHLGNICFSSSERESQEVAAVSSWAEIHLAARLLQVHPEHLEGAVTKRVTDTPYGLVSRPLPVEGAIDARDALAKTLYARLFTWLLKQINVRLSPPREADGVTAIAVVDVFGFE
;
A
#
# COMPACT_ATOMS: atom_id res chain seq x y z
N MET A 1 -16.62 11.40 -32.35
CA MET A 1 -16.04 11.97 -31.12
C MET A 1 -15.78 10.79 -30.21
N GLU A 2 -14.61 10.17 -30.36
CA GLU A 2 -14.28 8.91 -29.70
C GLU A 2 -14.15 9.16 -28.19
N ALA A 3 -14.94 8.43 -27.41
CA ALA A 3 -14.78 8.37 -25.97
C ALA A 3 -13.45 7.68 -25.68
N SER A 4 -12.41 8.48 -25.44
CA SER A 4 -11.14 8.07 -24.84
C SER A 4 -11.39 7.64 -23.38
N GLY A 5 -12.15 6.56 -23.17
CA GLY A 5 -12.30 5.90 -21.88
C GLY A 5 -11.12 4.98 -21.65
N ALA A 6 -10.59 4.98 -20.42
CA ALA A 6 -9.58 4.00 -20.01
C ALA A 6 -10.13 2.58 -20.22
N GLN A 7 -9.33 1.72 -20.86
CA GLN A 7 -9.67 0.32 -21.04
C GLN A 7 -9.26 -0.50 -19.81
N LEU A 8 -9.82 -1.70 -19.66
CA LEU A 8 -9.47 -2.59 -18.55
C LEU A 8 -7.97 -2.95 -18.55
N GLU A 9 -7.34 -3.00 -19.72
CA GLU A 9 -5.90 -3.23 -19.85
C GLU A 9 -5.04 -2.09 -19.27
N ASP A 10 -5.52 -0.85 -19.35
CA ASP A 10 -4.79 0.33 -18.88
C ASP A 10 -4.61 0.34 -17.35
N ILE A 11 -5.43 -0.40 -16.62
CA ILE A 11 -5.41 -0.45 -15.15
C ILE A 11 -4.62 -1.63 -14.58
N LEU A 12 -4.30 -2.63 -15.42
CA LEU A 12 -3.57 -3.84 -14.98
C LEU A 12 -2.23 -3.52 -14.33
N PRO A 13 -1.43 -2.54 -14.80
CA PRO A 13 -0.20 -2.16 -14.11
C PRO A 13 -0.47 -1.74 -12.66
N VAL A 14 -1.54 -0.98 -12.38
CA VAL A 14 -1.87 -0.56 -11.01
C VAL A 14 -2.18 -1.76 -10.12
N LEU A 15 -3.00 -2.69 -10.59
CA LEU A 15 -3.37 -3.89 -9.84
C LEU A 15 -2.16 -4.80 -9.62
N SER A 16 -1.32 -4.99 -10.63
CA SER A 16 -0.12 -5.81 -10.52
C SER A 16 0.91 -5.19 -9.58
N SER A 17 1.18 -3.88 -9.68
CA SER A 17 2.14 -3.20 -8.82
C SER A 17 1.72 -3.24 -7.35
N PHE A 18 0.46 -2.92 -7.06
CA PHE A 18 -0.01 -2.78 -5.68
C PHE A 18 -0.59 -4.06 -5.08
N GLY A 19 -0.98 -5.03 -5.90
CA GLY A 19 -1.68 -6.24 -5.46
C GLY A 19 -0.87 -7.52 -5.62
N HIS A 20 0.23 -7.52 -6.37
CA HIS A 20 1.04 -8.71 -6.59
C HIS A 20 2.39 -8.65 -5.88
N ALA A 21 2.93 -9.82 -5.61
CA ALA A 21 4.24 -9.99 -5.01
C ALA A 21 4.92 -11.28 -5.48
N LYS A 22 6.23 -11.36 -5.22
CA LYS A 22 7.00 -12.59 -5.43
C LYS A 22 6.81 -13.54 -4.25
N THR A 23 6.30 -14.74 -4.51
CA THR A 23 6.30 -15.88 -3.57
C THR A 23 7.36 -16.91 -3.98
N ILE A 24 7.47 -18.00 -3.23
CA ILE A 24 8.33 -19.14 -3.60
C ILE A 24 7.89 -19.77 -4.93
N LEU A 25 6.57 -19.84 -5.17
CA LEU A 25 5.99 -20.57 -6.30
C LEU A 25 5.76 -19.70 -7.53
N ASN A 26 5.52 -18.40 -7.35
CA ASN A 26 5.17 -17.50 -8.43
C ASN A 26 5.80 -16.11 -8.21
N ALA A 27 6.53 -15.65 -9.23
CA ALA A 27 7.24 -14.38 -9.20
C ALA A 27 6.32 -13.13 -9.23
N ASN A 28 5.06 -13.31 -9.69
CA ASN A 28 4.04 -12.27 -9.82
C ASN A 28 2.68 -12.79 -9.32
N ALA A 29 2.65 -13.32 -8.09
CA ALA A 29 1.46 -13.89 -7.49
C ALA A 29 0.49 -12.79 -7.05
N SER A 30 -0.80 -12.91 -7.40
CA SER A 30 -1.83 -12.06 -6.82
C SER A 30 -2.01 -12.34 -5.34
N ARG A 31 -2.03 -11.28 -4.52
CA ARG A 31 -2.17 -11.34 -3.05
C ARG A 31 -3.47 -10.70 -2.57
N PHE A 32 -4.47 -10.66 -3.45
CA PHE A 32 -5.83 -10.24 -3.15
C PHE A 32 -6.80 -11.00 -4.06
N GLY A 33 -8.03 -11.23 -3.58
CA GLY A 33 -9.12 -11.71 -4.43
C GLY A 33 -9.72 -10.53 -5.18
N GLN A 34 -10.02 -10.73 -6.47
CA GLN A 34 -10.59 -9.74 -7.36
C GLN A 34 -11.93 -10.24 -7.91
N GLU A 35 -12.93 -9.38 -7.87
CA GLU A 35 -14.20 -9.60 -8.57
C GLU A 35 -14.43 -8.43 -9.52
N THR A 36 -14.54 -8.73 -10.80
CA THR A 36 -14.75 -7.75 -11.87
C THR A 36 -16.13 -7.97 -12.47
N HIS A 37 -17.00 -6.99 -12.35
CA HIS A 37 -18.29 -6.95 -13.02
C HIS A 37 -18.13 -6.21 -14.34
N LEU A 38 -18.31 -6.92 -15.46
CA LEU A 38 -18.40 -6.32 -16.78
C LEU A 38 -19.86 -5.92 -17.03
N CYS A 39 -20.11 -4.64 -17.26
CA CYS A 39 -21.44 -4.10 -17.53
C CYS A 39 -21.70 -4.13 -19.03
N LEU A 40 -22.77 -4.81 -19.45
CA LEU A 40 -23.17 -4.94 -20.85
C LEU A 40 -24.51 -4.25 -21.09
N GLN A 41 -24.59 -3.52 -22.20
CA GLN A 41 -25.84 -3.02 -22.74
C GLN A 41 -25.97 -3.57 -24.16
N GLN A 42 -27.07 -4.29 -24.43
CA GLN A 42 -27.32 -4.91 -25.75
C GLN A 42 -26.16 -5.80 -26.25
N GLY A 43 -25.47 -6.49 -25.33
CA GLY A 43 -24.35 -7.38 -25.65
C GLY A 43 -22.99 -6.69 -25.85
N VAL A 44 -22.92 -5.37 -25.69
CA VAL A 44 -21.68 -4.58 -25.79
C VAL A 44 -21.24 -4.15 -24.39
N ILE A 45 -19.94 -4.24 -24.09
CA ILE A 45 -19.38 -3.75 -22.82
C ILE A 45 -19.45 -2.21 -22.81
N VAL A 46 -20.18 -1.68 -21.82
CA VAL A 46 -20.36 -0.23 -21.62
C VAL A 46 -19.61 0.29 -20.39
N GLY A 47 -19.02 -0.59 -19.59
CA GLY A 47 -18.23 -0.24 -18.42
C GLY A 47 -17.87 -1.47 -17.59
N ALA A 48 -17.19 -1.24 -16.48
CA ALA A 48 -16.89 -2.27 -15.50
C ALA A 48 -16.86 -1.70 -14.08
N SER A 49 -17.01 -2.57 -13.09
CA SER A 49 -16.72 -2.27 -11.70
C SER A 49 -15.93 -3.40 -11.07
N MET A 50 -15.07 -3.05 -10.12
CA MET A 50 -14.13 -3.96 -9.48
C MET A 50 -14.26 -3.88 -7.98
N SER A 51 -14.31 -5.04 -7.35
CA SER A 51 -14.24 -5.23 -5.92
C SER A 51 -13.01 -6.07 -5.59
N HIS A 52 -12.44 -5.84 -4.42
CA HIS A 52 -11.37 -6.67 -3.89
C HIS A 52 -11.77 -7.29 -2.56
N TYR A 53 -11.17 -8.44 -2.28
CA TYR A 53 -11.35 -9.17 -1.05
C TYR A 53 -9.98 -9.62 -0.54
N LEU A 54 -9.81 -9.60 0.79
CA LEU A 54 -8.68 -10.25 1.47
C LEU A 54 -7.29 -9.86 0.92
N LEU A 55 -7.02 -8.56 0.75
CA LEU A 55 -5.65 -8.10 0.52
C LEU A 55 -4.75 -8.60 1.66
N GLU A 56 -3.67 -9.30 1.32
CA GLU A 56 -2.72 -9.88 2.27
C GLU A 56 -1.82 -8.79 2.88
N THR A 57 -2.38 -7.94 3.72
CA THR A 57 -1.68 -6.79 4.31
C THR A 57 -0.49 -7.20 5.18
N SER A 58 -0.47 -8.42 5.74
CA SER A 58 0.69 -8.95 6.49
C SER A 58 1.98 -8.91 5.66
N ARG A 59 1.90 -9.05 4.34
CA ARG A 59 3.04 -9.00 3.41
C ARG A 59 3.74 -7.65 3.38
N VAL A 60 3.06 -6.58 3.79
CA VAL A 60 3.66 -5.24 3.92
C VAL A 60 4.77 -5.26 4.95
N VAL A 61 4.57 -5.95 6.08
CA VAL A 61 5.47 -5.85 7.25
C VAL A 61 6.38 -7.08 7.42
N PHE A 62 6.06 -8.19 6.75
CA PHE A 62 6.77 -9.44 6.87
C PHE A 62 6.85 -10.16 5.51
N GLN A 63 7.99 -10.80 5.25
CA GLN A 63 8.17 -11.69 4.11
C GLN A 63 8.96 -12.93 4.53
N ALA A 64 8.53 -14.09 4.08
CA ALA A 64 9.30 -15.32 4.25
C ALA A 64 10.59 -15.28 3.42
N GLN A 65 11.54 -16.15 3.74
CA GLN A 65 12.79 -16.23 3.00
C GLN A 65 12.55 -16.52 1.52
N ALA A 66 13.30 -15.81 0.67
CA ALA A 66 13.16 -15.77 -0.77
C ALA A 66 11.87 -15.12 -1.31
N GLU A 67 11.02 -14.52 -0.49
CA GLU A 67 9.85 -13.75 -0.94
C GLU A 67 10.12 -12.24 -0.98
N ARG A 68 9.21 -11.50 -1.64
CA ARG A 68 9.20 -10.03 -1.63
C ARG A 68 7.90 -9.49 -1.03
N SER A 69 7.97 -8.22 -0.63
CA SER A 69 6.77 -7.41 -0.43
C SER A 69 6.11 -7.09 -1.79
N PHE A 70 5.05 -6.27 -1.78
CA PHE A 70 4.38 -5.84 -3.00
C PHE A 70 5.32 -5.15 -3.98
N HIS A 71 5.11 -5.37 -5.28
CA HIS A 71 6.00 -4.87 -6.33
C HIS A 71 6.19 -3.35 -6.31
N VAL A 72 5.13 -2.60 -5.97
CA VAL A 72 5.13 -1.13 -5.97
C VAL A 72 6.26 -0.54 -5.11
N PHE A 73 6.66 -1.19 -4.02
CA PHE A 73 7.76 -0.67 -3.20
C PHE A 73 9.10 -0.71 -3.95
N TYR A 74 9.35 -1.79 -4.70
CA TYR A 74 10.60 -1.96 -5.46
C TYR A 74 10.58 -1.09 -6.71
N GLU A 75 9.43 -1.03 -7.39
CA GLU A 75 9.19 -0.16 -8.55
C GLU A 75 9.39 1.31 -8.19
N LEU A 76 8.84 1.77 -7.06
CA LEU A 76 9.05 3.13 -6.55
C LEU A 76 10.54 3.43 -6.33
N LEU A 77 11.25 2.57 -5.61
CA LEU A 77 12.67 2.80 -5.29
C LEU A 77 13.59 2.74 -6.51
N ALA A 78 13.19 2.03 -7.57
CA ALA A 78 13.95 1.88 -8.80
C ALA A 78 13.63 2.95 -9.85
N GLY A 79 12.38 3.40 -9.94
CA GLY A 79 11.89 4.24 -11.03
C GLY A 79 11.62 5.71 -10.71
N LEU A 80 11.55 6.09 -9.43
CA LEU A 80 11.27 7.47 -9.03
C LEU A 80 12.43 8.41 -9.43
N ASP A 81 12.10 9.64 -9.82
CA ASP A 81 13.11 10.66 -10.14
C ASP A 81 14.05 10.90 -8.95
N PRO A 82 15.36 11.10 -9.15
CA PRO A 82 16.30 11.34 -8.06
C PRO A 82 15.91 12.49 -7.12
N THR A 83 15.32 13.56 -7.66
CA THR A 83 14.87 14.72 -6.88
C THR A 83 13.68 14.37 -5.99
N GLU A 84 12.67 13.69 -6.54
CA GLU A 84 11.51 13.23 -5.77
C GLU A 84 11.93 12.19 -4.72
N ARG A 85 12.87 11.31 -5.08
CA ARG A 85 13.45 10.33 -4.16
C ARG A 85 14.14 10.98 -2.97
N GLU A 86 14.91 12.04 -3.20
CA GLU A 86 15.57 12.81 -2.13
C GLU A 86 14.53 13.53 -1.25
N GLN A 87 13.50 14.12 -1.84
CA GLN A 87 12.41 14.78 -1.11
C GLN A 87 11.67 13.81 -0.17
N LEU A 88 11.48 12.56 -0.61
CA LEU A 88 10.89 11.46 0.18
C LEU A 88 11.91 10.77 1.11
N SER A 89 13.18 11.16 1.04
CA SER A 89 14.30 10.60 1.81
C SER A 89 14.47 9.09 1.59
N LEU A 90 14.31 8.63 0.34
CA LEU A 90 14.27 7.22 -0.02
C LEU A 90 15.65 6.64 -0.36
N GLN A 91 15.98 5.50 0.25
CA GLN A 91 17.23 4.74 0.05
C GLN A 91 16.99 3.47 -0.79
N GLY A 92 17.98 2.57 -0.90
CA GLY A 92 17.82 1.28 -1.57
C GLY A 92 16.90 0.34 -0.77
N PRO A 93 16.31 -0.70 -1.40
CA PRO A 93 15.41 -1.64 -0.72
C PRO A 93 16.07 -2.34 0.48
N GLU A 94 17.38 -2.57 0.44
CA GLU A 94 18.15 -3.21 1.51
C GLU A 94 18.15 -2.40 2.81
N ALA A 95 17.93 -1.09 2.74
CA ALA A 95 17.90 -0.18 3.89
C ALA A 95 16.58 -0.22 4.68
N TYR A 96 15.55 -0.90 4.17
CA TYR A 96 14.23 -0.94 4.78
C TYR A 96 13.92 -2.32 5.35
N TYR A 97 13.63 -2.37 6.65
CA TYR A 97 13.27 -3.61 7.34
C TYR A 97 12.10 -4.34 6.65
N TYR A 98 11.09 -3.61 6.19
CA TYR A 98 9.94 -4.18 5.48
C TYR A 98 10.24 -4.72 4.07
N LEU A 99 11.46 -4.56 3.54
CA LEU A 99 11.85 -5.05 2.22
C LEU A 99 13.05 -6.01 2.24
N ASN A 100 13.78 -6.09 3.34
CA ASN A 100 15.02 -6.88 3.43
C ASN A 100 14.87 -8.22 4.17
N GLN A 101 13.75 -8.46 4.87
CA GLN A 101 13.51 -9.71 5.64
C GLN A 101 13.54 -10.97 4.78
N GLY A 102 12.97 -10.91 3.57
CA GLY A 102 12.94 -12.06 2.65
C GLY A 102 14.29 -12.33 1.95
N GLY A 103 15.27 -11.42 2.05
CA GLY A 103 16.58 -11.56 1.39
C GLY A 103 16.54 -11.54 -0.14
N ALA A 104 15.43 -11.13 -0.77
CA ALA A 104 15.22 -11.17 -2.22
C ALA A 104 14.90 -9.81 -2.82
N CYS A 105 15.70 -8.77 -2.54
CA CYS A 105 15.41 -7.41 -3.00
C CYS A 105 15.43 -7.23 -4.53
N ARG A 106 16.06 -8.14 -5.28
CA ARG A 106 16.06 -8.18 -6.74
C ARG A 106 15.30 -9.41 -7.25
N LEU A 107 14.54 -9.23 -8.32
CA LEU A 107 13.85 -10.32 -9.01
C LEU A 107 14.44 -10.49 -10.41
N GLN A 108 14.92 -11.69 -10.71
CA GLN A 108 15.48 -11.99 -12.04
C GLN A 108 14.38 -11.89 -13.11
N GLY A 109 14.66 -11.14 -14.19
CA GLY A 109 13.74 -10.99 -15.32
C GLY A 109 12.64 -9.96 -15.13
N LYS A 110 12.62 -9.21 -14.01
CA LYS A 110 11.76 -8.04 -13.81
C LYS A 110 12.60 -6.76 -13.81
N GLU A 111 12.15 -5.75 -14.54
CA GLU A 111 12.77 -4.44 -14.61
C GLU A 111 11.92 -3.44 -13.82
N ASP A 112 12.09 -3.41 -12.49
CA ASP A 112 11.24 -2.62 -11.57
C ASP A 112 11.17 -1.12 -11.98
N ALA A 113 12.25 -0.55 -12.52
CA ALA A 113 12.27 0.83 -13.01
C ALA A 113 11.43 1.06 -14.28
N GLN A 114 11.33 0.07 -15.16
CA GLN A 114 10.47 0.14 -16.34
C GLN A 114 9.00 -0.07 -15.97
N ASP A 115 8.73 -1.03 -15.08
CA ASP A 115 7.39 -1.29 -14.56
C ASP A 115 6.82 -0.07 -13.83
N PHE A 116 7.67 0.68 -13.11
CA PHE A 116 7.27 1.96 -12.52
C PHE A 116 6.81 3.00 -13.54
N LYS A 117 7.43 3.06 -14.73
CA LYS A 117 6.99 3.99 -15.78
C LYS A 117 5.62 3.61 -16.33
N GLU A 118 5.37 2.32 -16.52
CA GLU A 118 4.04 1.83 -16.93
C GLU A 118 3.00 2.07 -15.83
N LEU A 119 3.37 1.89 -14.56
CA LEU A 119 2.53 2.24 -13.42
C LEU A 119 2.15 3.73 -13.43
N VAL A 120 3.12 4.63 -13.58
CA VAL A 120 2.87 6.08 -13.64
C VAL A 120 1.94 6.40 -14.80
N LYS A 121 2.17 5.82 -15.99
CA LYS A 121 1.30 5.99 -17.16
C LYS A 121 -0.12 5.53 -16.87
N ALA A 122 -0.30 4.36 -16.26
CA ALA A 122 -1.61 3.82 -15.87
C ALA A 122 -2.33 4.73 -14.87
N LEU A 123 -1.64 5.21 -13.84
CA LEU A 123 -2.21 6.15 -12.85
C LEU A 123 -2.60 7.49 -13.50
N ARG A 124 -1.85 7.97 -14.51
CA ARG A 124 -2.22 9.15 -15.31
C ARG A 124 -3.44 8.91 -16.19
N VAL A 125 -3.60 7.72 -16.76
CA VAL A 125 -4.82 7.32 -17.51
C VAL A 125 -6.04 7.26 -16.58
N LEU A 126 -5.85 6.82 -15.33
CA LEU A 126 -6.86 6.94 -14.28
C LEU A 126 -7.16 8.40 -13.89
N GLY A 127 -6.37 9.34 -14.40
CA GLY A 127 -6.53 10.77 -14.23
C GLY A 127 -6.06 11.30 -12.89
N LEU A 128 -5.14 10.60 -12.22
CA LEU A 128 -4.49 11.13 -11.04
C LEU A 128 -3.60 12.31 -11.42
N CYS A 129 -3.76 13.42 -10.69
CA CYS A 129 -2.91 14.59 -10.86
C CYS A 129 -1.54 14.39 -10.20
N THR A 130 -0.62 15.33 -10.40
CA THR A 130 0.75 15.21 -9.88
C THR A 130 0.77 15.21 -8.35
N GLU A 131 -0.11 16.01 -7.75
CA GLU A 131 -0.30 16.11 -6.30
C GLU A 131 -0.79 14.79 -5.70
N GLU A 132 -1.76 14.13 -6.36
CA GLU A 132 -2.26 12.82 -5.94
C GLU A 132 -1.18 11.75 -6.06
N LEU A 133 -0.42 11.71 -7.16
CA LEU A 133 0.71 10.80 -7.31
C LEU A 133 1.75 11.02 -6.21
N THR A 134 2.09 12.28 -5.93
CA THR A 134 3.03 12.64 -4.85
C THR A 134 2.52 12.14 -3.50
N ALA A 135 1.22 12.25 -3.24
CA ALA A 135 0.61 11.72 -2.01
C ALA A 135 0.67 10.19 -1.94
N VAL A 136 0.45 9.48 -3.05
CA VAL A 136 0.61 8.02 -3.13
C VAL A 136 2.05 7.63 -2.78
N TRP A 137 3.04 8.30 -3.36
CA TRP A 137 4.45 8.07 -3.07
C TRP A 137 4.82 8.40 -1.62
N ALA A 138 4.28 9.48 -1.07
CA ALA A 138 4.47 9.85 0.33
C ALA A 138 3.92 8.79 1.30
N VAL A 139 2.76 8.19 1.00
CA VAL A 139 2.20 7.09 1.81
C VAL A 139 3.08 5.84 1.74
N LEU A 140 3.55 5.45 0.55
CA LEU A 140 4.45 4.30 0.41
C LEU A 140 5.79 4.55 1.12
N ALA A 141 6.39 5.73 0.95
CA ALA A 141 7.62 6.12 1.64
C ALA A 141 7.44 6.14 3.17
N THR A 142 6.30 6.64 3.66
CA THR A 142 5.95 6.58 5.08
C THR A 142 5.96 5.15 5.60
N ILE A 143 5.34 4.21 4.88
CA ILE A 143 5.31 2.79 5.29
C ILE A 143 6.73 2.23 5.44
N LEU A 144 7.63 2.56 4.52
CA LEU A 144 9.02 2.13 4.58
C LEU A 144 9.76 2.71 5.80
N HIS A 145 9.62 4.00 6.05
CA HIS A 145 10.21 4.67 7.23
C HIS A 145 9.63 4.15 8.55
N LEU A 146 8.33 3.86 8.59
CA LEU A 146 7.70 3.23 9.76
C LEU A 146 8.41 1.93 10.10
N GLY A 147 8.70 1.07 9.12
CA GLY A 147 9.38 -0.21 9.36
C GLY A 147 10.76 -0.09 10.00
N ASN A 148 11.42 1.06 9.85
CA ASN A 148 12.73 1.34 10.42
C ASN A 148 12.67 1.97 11.83
N ILE A 149 11.49 2.24 12.38
CA ILE A 149 11.37 2.69 13.77
C ILE A 149 11.78 1.55 14.69
N CYS A 150 12.85 1.78 15.45
CA CYS A 150 13.33 0.91 16.51
C CYS A 150 12.79 1.37 17.88
N PHE A 151 12.43 0.39 18.71
CA PHE A 151 11.98 0.62 20.08
C PHE A 151 12.97 0.02 21.07
N SER A 152 13.16 0.70 22.19
CA SER A 152 13.94 0.26 23.35
C SER A 152 13.03 0.15 24.56
N SER A 153 13.34 -0.78 25.47
CA SER A 153 12.64 -0.91 26.73
C SER A 153 13.09 0.17 27.72
N SER A 154 12.13 0.72 28.45
CA SER A 154 12.33 1.58 29.62
C SER A 154 11.43 1.06 30.74
N GLU A 155 11.82 1.27 31.99
CA GLU A 155 10.96 0.96 33.13
C GLU A 155 10.24 2.22 33.61
N ARG A 156 8.93 2.13 33.81
CA ARG A 156 8.12 3.16 34.45
C ARG A 156 7.11 2.51 35.39
N GLU A 157 7.11 2.91 36.66
CA GLU A 157 6.22 2.35 37.69
C GLU A 157 6.30 0.81 37.79
N SER A 158 7.49 0.23 37.63
CA SER A 158 7.74 -1.22 37.59
C SER A 158 7.07 -1.96 36.42
N GLN A 159 6.72 -1.25 35.34
CA GLN A 159 6.24 -1.82 34.09
C GLN A 159 7.21 -1.50 32.96
N GLU A 160 7.38 -2.44 32.04
CA GLU A 160 8.08 -2.20 30.77
C GLU A 160 7.25 -1.27 29.90
N VAL A 161 7.88 -0.21 29.41
CA VAL A 161 7.31 0.73 28.45
C VAL A 161 8.24 0.89 27.26
N ALA A 162 7.67 0.90 26.06
CA ALA A 162 8.39 1.17 24.83
C ALA A 162 8.77 2.65 24.75
N ALA A 163 10.01 2.91 24.35
CA ALA A 163 10.48 4.23 23.96
C ALA A 163 11.10 4.13 22.56
N VAL A 164 10.88 5.14 21.72
CA VAL A 164 11.50 5.21 20.40
C VAL A 164 13.01 5.44 20.57
N SER A 165 13.83 4.58 19.97
CA SER A 165 15.30 4.65 20.08
C SER A 165 15.91 5.79 19.27
N SER A 166 15.29 6.18 18.16
CA SER A 166 15.69 7.32 17.33
C SER A 166 14.47 8.01 16.76
N TRP A 167 14.41 9.33 16.92
CA TRP A 167 13.32 10.13 16.39
C TRP A 167 13.43 10.41 14.89
N ALA A 168 14.53 10.05 14.22
CA ALA A 168 14.73 10.38 12.80
C ALA A 168 13.60 9.81 11.92
N GLU A 169 13.30 8.52 12.03
CA GLU A 169 12.25 7.85 11.25
C GLU A 169 10.85 8.37 11.61
N ILE A 170 10.60 8.69 12.88
CA ILE A 170 9.36 9.35 13.32
C ILE A 170 9.18 10.70 12.62
N HIS A 171 10.23 11.54 12.59
CA HIS A 171 10.14 12.85 11.93
C HIS A 171 9.94 12.71 10.42
N LEU A 172 10.62 11.75 9.77
CA LEU A 172 10.44 11.49 8.34
C LEU A 172 9.01 11.05 8.03
N ALA A 173 8.51 10.02 8.72
CA ALA A 173 7.15 9.51 8.54
C ALA A 173 6.09 10.58 8.88
N ALA A 174 6.27 11.33 9.97
CA ALA A 174 5.34 12.39 10.37
C ALA A 174 5.29 13.55 9.36
N ARG A 175 6.44 13.95 8.80
CA ARG A 175 6.52 14.97 7.74
C ARG A 175 5.73 14.55 6.50
N LEU A 176 5.90 13.31 6.06
CA LEU A 176 5.23 12.79 4.87
C LEU A 176 3.72 12.62 5.07
N LEU A 177 3.29 12.20 6.26
CA LEU A 177 1.88 12.13 6.65
C LEU A 177 1.27 13.50 6.99
N GLN A 178 2.09 14.55 7.07
CA GLN A 178 1.69 15.90 7.50
C GLN A 178 1.03 15.91 8.90
N VAL A 179 1.59 15.14 9.83
CA VAL A 179 1.15 15.07 11.23
C VAL A 179 2.26 15.52 12.17
N HIS A 180 1.90 15.85 13.41
CA HIS A 180 2.91 16.18 14.43
C HIS A 180 3.70 14.92 14.83
N PRO A 181 5.04 14.96 14.94
CA PRO A 181 5.87 13.81 15.31
C PRO A 181 5.43 13.13 16.61
N GLU A 182 5.00 13.91 17.61
CA GLU A 182 4.54 13.40 18.91
C GLU A 182 3.21 12.64 18.81
N HIS A 183 2.35 13.01 17.86
CA HIS A 183 1.11 12.26 17.61
C HIS A 183 1.42 10.91 16.96
N LEU A 184 2.39 10.87 16.04
CA LEU A 184 2.82 9.61 15.44
C LEU A 184 3.53 8.71 16.46
N GLU A 185 4.44 9.27 17.27
CA GLU A 185 5.09 8.55 18.37
C GLU A 185 4.04 7.96 19.31
N GLY A 186 3.10 8.78 19.79
CA GLY A 186 2.05 8.31 20.70
C GLY A 186 1.16 7.25 20.08
N ALA A 187 0.89 7.32 18.77
CA ALA A 187 0.08 6.31 18.07
C ALA A 187 0.76 4.93 18.00
N VAL A 188 2.10 4.88 18.06
CA VAL A 188 2.85 3.61 18.04
C VAL A 188 3.37 3.18 19.41
N THR A 189 3.42 4.06 20.41
CA THR A 189 3.91 3.71 21.77
C THR A 189 2.81 3.66 22.83
N LYS A 190 1.58 4.09 22.52
CA LYS A 190 0.48 4.13 23.49
C LYS A 190 -0.78 3.51 22.91
N ARG A 191 -1.55 2.84 23.76
CA ARG A 191 -2.91 2.40 23.47
C ARG A 191 -3.90 3.38 24.08
N VAL A 192 -4.79 3.90 23.26
CA VAL A 192 -5.94 4.70 23.70
C VAL A 192 -7.18 3.82 23.70
N THR A 193 -7.86 3.73 24.84
CA THR A 193 -9.10 2.96 24.99
C THR A 193 -10.22 3.91 25.40
N ASP A 194 -11.33 3.85 24.69
CA ASP A 194 -12.55 4.56 25.07
C ASP A 194 -13.28 3.79 26.19
N THR A 195 -13.65 4.51 27.24
CA THR A 195 -14.32 3.96 28.42
C THR A 195 -15.52 4.84 28.77
N PRO A 196 -16.48 4.36 29.57
CA PRO A 196 -17.60 5.19 30.04
C PRO A 196 -17.16 6.47 30.78
N TYR A 197 -15.91 6.54 31.24
CA TYR A 197 -15.33 7.68 31.96
C TYR A 197 -14.43 8.57 31.07
N GLY A 198 -14.37 8.30 29.77
CA GLY A 198 -13.56 9.00 28.78
C GLY A 198 -12.38 8.18 28.26
N LEU A 199 -11.54 8.85 27.46
CA LEU A 199 -10.37 8.24 26.82
C LEU A 199 -9.24 8.02 27.84
N VAL A 200 -8.79 6.77 27.95
CA VAL A 200 -7.64 6.40 28.78
C VAL A 200 -6.49 6.00 27.88
N SER A 201 -5.34 6.68 28.03
CA SER A 201 -4.10 6.35 27.33
C SER A 201 -3.16 5.58 28.24
N ARG A 202 -2.62 4.46 27.77
CA ARG A 202 -1.63 3.64 28.48
C ARG A 202 -0.42 3.38 27.59
N PRO A 203 0.81 3.44 28.13
CA PRO A 203 2.00 3.05 27.37
C PRO A 203 1.94 1.56 27.00
N LEU A 204 2.54 1.21 25.86
CA LEU A 204 2.70 -0.16 25.38
C LEU A 204 4.06 -0.71 25.79
N PRO A 205 4.19 -2.03 26.04
CA PRO A 205 5.50 -2.69 26.06
C PRO A 205 6.12 -2.69 24.65
N VAL A 206 7.39 -3.04 24.53
CA VAL A 206 8.13 -3.02 23.25
C VAL A 206 7.43 -3.84 22.16
N GLU A 207 7.00 -5.06 22.48
CA GLU A 207 6.27 -5.93 21.56
C GLU A 207 4.96 -5.27 21.08
N GLY A 208 4.20 -4.68 22.00
CA GLY A 208 2.96 -3.97 21.66
C GLY A 208 3.19 -2.75 20.78
N ALA A 209 4.33 -2.06 20.93
CA ALA A 209 4.69 -0.92 20.08
C ALA A 209 5.09 -1.37 18.65
N ILE A 210 5.78 -2.50 18.53
CA ILE A 210 6.06 -3.15 17.24
C ILE A 210 4.75 -3.51 16.53
N ASP A 211 3.82 -4.14 17.24
CA ASP A 211 2.50 -4.49 16.70
C ASP A 211 1.71 -3.25 16.27
N ALA A 212 1.75 -2.17 17.05
CA ALA A 212 1.06 -0.92 16.72
C ALA A 212 1.66 -0.25 15.47
N ARG A 213 2.98 -0.17 15.36
CA ARG A 213 3.70 0.30 14.16
C ARG A 213 3.32 -0.52 12.93
N ASP A 214 3.36 -1.84 13.05
CA ASP A 214 3.04 -2.75 11.95
C ASP A 214 1.56 -2.66 11.55
N ALA A 215 0.65 -2.54 12.52
CA ALA A 215 -0.77 -2.34 12.27
C ALA A 215 -1.05 -1.02 11.55
N LEU A 216 -0.33 0.05 11.89
CA LEU A 216 -0.41 1.34 11.20
C LEU A 216 0.04 1.20 9.74
N ALA A 217 1.20 0.58 9.50
CA ALA A 217 1.71 0.32 8.15
C ALA A 217 0.73 -0.48 7.29
N LYS A 218 0.20 -1.59 7.83
CA LYS A 218 -0.85 -2.41 7.19
C LYS A 218 -2.09 -1.59 6.84
N THR A 219 -2.54 -0.75 7.77
CA THR A 219 -3.73 0.08 7.60
C THR A 219 -3.53 1.15 6.53
N LEU A 220 -2.38 1.82 6.50
CA LEU A 220 -2.04 2.80 5.47
C LEU A 220 -2.07 2.16 4.08
N TYR A 221 -1.44 0.99 3.94
CA TYR A 221 -1.40 0.28 2.66
C TYR A 221 -2.79 -0.17 2.21
N ALA A 222 -3.58 -0.78 3.10
CA ALA A 222 -4.94 -1.24 2.80
C ALA A 222 -5.86 -0.08 2.37
N ARG A 223 -5.77 1.07 3.05
CA ARG A 223 -6.54 2.27 2.70
C ARG A 223 -6.11 2.84 1.36
N LEU A 224 -4.80 2.88 1.07
CA LEU A 224 -4.28 3.31 -0.21
C LEU A 224 -4.77 2.40 -1.34
N PHE A 225 -4.67 1.08 -1.18
CA PHE A 225 -5.17 0.11 -2.16
C PHE A 225 -6.66 0.27 -2.43
N THR A 226 -7.46 0.38 -1.35
CA THR A 226 -8.91 0.62 -1.47
C THR A 226 -9.21 1.93 -2.17
N TRP A 227 -8.44 2.99 -1.91
CA TRP A 227 -8.61 4.28 -2.57
C TRP A 227 -8.27 4.20 -4.07
N LEU A 228 -7.18 3.52 -4.45
CA LEU A 228 -6.82 3.30 -5.86
C LEU A 228 -7.92 2.54 -6.61
N LEU A 229 -8.49 1.50 -6.01
CA LEU A 229 -9.61 0.77 -6.58
C LEU A 229 -10.85 1.65 -6.77
N LYS A 230 -11.10 2.60 -5.86
CA LYS A 230 -12.17 3.59 -6.07
C LYS A 230 -11.88 4.48 -7.28
N GLN A 231 -10.63 4.91 -7.48
CA GLN A 231 -10.26 5.70 -8.67
C GLN A 231 -10.44 4.90 -9.97
N ILE A 232 -10.04 3.63 -9.97
CA ILE A 232 -10.30 2.69 -11.07
C ILE A 232 -11.79 2.61 -11.37
N ASN A 233 -12.62 2.39 -10.35
CA ASN A 233 -14.07 2.28 -10.53
C ASN A 233 -14.71 3.57 -11.04
N VAL A 234 -14.25 4.75 -10.59
CA VAL A 234 -14.73 6.03 -11.12
C VAL A 234 -14.49 6.13 -12.62
N ARG A 235 -13.38 5.59 -13.12
CA ARG A 235 -13.00 5.63 -14.54
C ARG A 235 -13.68 4.57 -15.39
N LEU A 236 -13.90 3.38 -14.83
CA LEU A 236 -14.53 2.26 -15.54
C LEU A 236 -16.07 2.26 -15.46
N SER A 237 -16.66 3.05 -14.56
CA SER A 237 -18.11 3.06 -14.33
C SER A 237 -18.91 3.24 -15.62
N PRO A 238 -19.98 2.45 -15.83
CA PRO A 238 -20.84 2.63 -16.97
C PRO A 238 -21.58 3.98 -16.92
N PRO A 239 -22.10 4.48 -18.06
CA PRO A 239 -22.94 5.68 -18.10
C PRO A 239 -24.16 5.56 -17.17
N ARG A 240 -24.46 6.63 -16.41
CA ARG A 240 -25.52 6.66 -15.38
C ARG A 240 -26.96 6.41 -15.88
N GLU A 241 -27.20 6.48 -17.19
CA GLU A 241 -28.53 6.40 -17.82
C GLU A 241 -28.71 5.15 -18.69
N ALA A 242 -27.90 4.11 -18.46
CA ALA A 242 -27.99 2.89 -19.25
C ALA A 242 -29.13 1.99 -18.72
N ASP A 243 -30.35 2.19 -19.24
CA ASP A 243 -31.45 1.23 -19.08
C ASP A 243 -31.08 -0.11 -19.74
N GLY A 244 -31.41 -1.21 -19.07
CA GLY A 244 -31.16 -2.57 -19.58
C GLY A 244 -29.72 -3.06 -19.47
N VAL A 245 -28.93 -2.55 -18.52
CA VAL A 245 -27.59 -3.08 -18.23
C VAL A 245 -27.68 -4.44 -17.54
N THR A 246 -27.04 -5.44 -18.13
CA THR A 246 -26.74 -6.72 -17.50
C THR A 246 -25.28 -6.75 -17.06
N ALA A 247 -24.95 -7.57 -16.05
CA ALA A 247 -23.58 -7.69 -15.56
C ALA A 247 -23.10 -9.14 -15.64
N ILE A 248 -21.86 -9.33 -16.09
CA ILE A 248 -21.13 -10.60 -15.99
C ILE A 248 -20.07 -10.43 -14.90
N ALA A 249 -20.14 -11.23 -13.86
CA ALA A 249 -19.12 -11.26 -12.80
C ALA A 249 -18.02 -12.26 -13.17
N VAL A 250 -16.78 -11.80 -13.14
CA VAL A 250 -15.56 -12.61 -13.25
C VAL A 250 -14.86 -12.55 -11.90
N VAL A 251 -14.68 -13.71 -11.27
CA VAL A 251 -14.03 -13.82 -9.96
C VAL A 251 -12.68 -14.49 -10.14
N ASP A 252 -11.63 -13.81 -9.73
CA ASP A 252 -10.26 -14.31 -9.66
C ASP A 252 -9.80 -14.28 -8.20
N VAL A 253 -9.59 -15.45 -7.61
CA VAL A 253 -9.13 -15.58 -6.23
C VAL A 253 -7.82 -16.34 -6.24
N PHE A 254 -6.86 -15.86 -5.45
CA PHE A 254 -5.60 -16.59 -5.26
C PHE A 254 -5.89 -18.02 -4.78
N GLY A 255 -5.19 -18.99 -5.38
CA GLY A 255 -5.36 -20.41 -5.10
C GLY A 255 -4.88 -20.80 -3.69
N PHE A 256 -5.11 -22.06 -3.33
CA PHE A 256 -4.51 -22.63 -2.12
C PHE A 256 -2.99 -22.68 -2.28
N GLU A 257 -2.28 -22.00 -1.38
CA GLU A 257 -0.82 -22.01 -1.25
C GLU A 257 -0.41 -22.47 0.16
#